data_AF-A0A9Q0Y074-F1
#
_entry.id   AF-A0A9Q0Y074-F1
#
_cell.length_a   1.000
_cell.length_b   1.000
_cell.length_c   1.000
_cell.angle_alpha   90.00
_cell.angle_beta   90.00
_cell.angle_gamma   90.00
#
_symmetry.space_group_name_H-M   'P 1'
#
loop_
_entity.id
_entity.type
_entity.pdbx_description
1 polymer ?
#
loop_
_entity_poly.entity_id
_entity_poly.type
_entity_poly.pdbx_seq_one_letter_code
_entity_poly.pdbx_strand_id
1 'polypeptide(L)'
;MSSFALLLLWVCCTAQQVPVYQEGQMAFDGLVNLLTDPEIPENCGPPPEIENGMLISRDAQQYLSGSVAFYQCYRLYVMEGTPKARCINGQWRSVPRCLRKCNTDDTLVTKCSNR
;
A
#
# COMPACT_ATOMS: atom_id res chain seq x y z
N MET A 1 -21.21 -42.49 64.89
CA MET A 1 -21.66 -42.07 63.55
C MET A 1 -21.56 -40.55 63.52
N SER A 2 -20.71 -39.84 62.79
CA SER A 2 -19.85 -40.19 61.65
C SER A 2 -18.68 -39.19 61.63
N SER A 3 -17.45 -39.70 61.75
CA SER A 3 -16.18 -38.95 61.71
C SER A 3 -15.75 -38.57 60.28
N PHE A 4 -16.73 -38.28 59.40
CA PHE A 4 -16.50 -37.96 57.98
C PHE A 4 -16.90 -36.52 57.60
N ALA A 5 -17.62 -35.80 58.47
CA ALA A 5 -18.07 -34.43 58.18
C ALA A 5 -16.93 -33.38 58.17
N LEU A 6 -15.89 -33.57 58.96
CA LEU A 6 -14.75 -32.64 59.04
C LEU A 6 -13.71 -32.84 57.93
N LEU A 7 -13.68 -34.01 57.28
CA LEU A 7 -12.81 -34.27 56.12
C LEU A 7 -13.37 -33.65 54.83
N LEU A 8 -14.69 -33.51 54.70
CA LEU A 8 -15.32 -32.91 53.52
C LEU A 8 -15.19 -31.37 53.47
N LEU A 9 -15.04 -30.71 54.62
CA LEU A 9 -14.80 -29.25 54.69
C LEU A 9 -13.36 -28.88 54.30
N TRP A 10 -12.39 -29.78 54.44
CA TRP A 10 -11.02 -29.58 53.95
C TRP A 10 -10.88 -29.85 52.45
N VAL A 11 -11.69 -30.76 51.89
CA VAL A 11 -11.65 -31.12 50.47
C VAL A 11 -12.27 -30.06 49.55
N CYS A 12 -13.12 -29.15 50.06
CA CYS A 12 -13.66 -28.04 49.25
C CYS A 12 -12.70 -26.85 49.07
N CYS A 13 -11.62 -26.74 49.83
CA CYS A 13 -10.77 -25.54 49.82
C CYS A 13 -9.55 -25.63 48.88
N THR A 14 -9.20 -26.83 48.37
CA THR A 14 -8.07 -27.03 47.44
C THR A 14 -8.49 -27.42 46.02
N ALA A 15 -9.79 -27.47 45.72
CA ALA A 15 -10.28 -27.55 44.35
C ALA A 15 -10.37 -26.14 43.72
N GLN A 16 -9.20 -25.54 43.50
CA GLN A 16 -8.99 -24.61 42.39
C GLN A 16 -9.58 -25.27 41.12
N GLN A 17 -10.38 -24.62 40.30
CA GLN A 17 -10.00 -23.48 39.48
C GLN A 17 -11.18 -22.54 39.25
N VAL A 18 -11.05 -21.32 39.78
CA VAL A 18 -11.77 -20.15 39.28
C VAL A 18 -11.44 -20.01 37.79
N PRO A 19 -12.41 -19.84 36.87
CA PRO A 19 -12.07 -19.48 35.50
C PRO A 19 -11.31 -18.17 35.56
N VAL A 20 -10.06 -18.19 35.12
CA VAL A 20 -9.26 -16.99 34.90
C VAL A 20 -10.09 -16.09 33.99
N TYR A 21 -10.66 -15.03 34.55
CA TYR A 21 -11.03 -13.85 33.79
C TYR A 21 -9.71 -13.33 33.22
N GLN A 22 -9.40 -13.73 31.99
CA GLN A 22 -8.28 -13.12 31.27
C GLN A 22 -8.70 -11.70 30.90
N GLU A 23 -8.15 -10.72 31.63
CA GLU A 23 -7.89 -9.42 31.03
C GLU A 23 -6.96 -9.65 29.84
N GLY A 24 -7.49 -9.63 28.61
CA GLY A 24 -6.63 -9.76 27.43
C GLY A 24 -7.28 -10.17 26.12
N GLN A 25 -8.53 -10.63 26.07
CA GLN A 25 -9.20 -10.91 24.79
C GLN A 25 -9.99 -9.69 24.31
N MET A 26 -9.24 -8.65 23.93
CA MET A 26 -9.75 -7.56 23.11
C MET A 26 -9.17 -7.73 21.70
N ALA A 27 -10.00 -8.24 20.78
CA ALA A 27 -9.89 -8.02 19.33
C ALA A 27 -8.60 -8.46 18.59
N PHE A 28 -8.12 -9.70 18.76
CA PHE A 28 -7.12 -10.25 17.81
C PHE A 28 -7.70 -11.00 16.62
N ASP A 29 -8.90 -11.58 16.74
CA ASP A 29 -9.56 -12.30 15.63
C ASP A 29 -9.88 -11.38 14.44
N GLY A 30 -9.96 -10.07 14.67
CA GLY A 30 -10.08 -9.05 13.61
C GLY A 30 -8.78 -8.77 12.86
N LEU A 31 -7.62 -8.89 13.53
CA LEU A 31 -6.30 -8.70 12.91
C LEU A 31 -5.83 -9.96 12.18
N VAL A 32 -6.23 -11.15 12.64
CA VAL A 32 -5.94 -12.42 11.95
C VAL A 32 -6.53 -12.40 10.54
N ASN A 33 -7.76 -11.90 10.37
CA ASN A 33 -8.41 -11.79 9.06
C ASN A 33 -7.77 -10.77 8.09
N LEU A 34 -6.98 -9.80 8.60
CA LEU A 34 -6.20 -8.87 7.76
C LEU A 34 -4.86 -9.46 7.31
N LEU A 35 -4.37 -10.49 8.01
CA LEU A 35 -3.11 -11.18 7.71
C LEU A 35 -3.32 -12.50 6.95
N THR A 36 -4.55 -13.00 6.88
CA THR A 36 -4.92 -14.24 6.16
C THR A 36 -5.52 -14.00 4.78
N ASP A 37 -5.60 -12.74 4.30
CA ASP A 37 -6.00 -12.43 2.93
C ASP A 37 -4.80 -12.65 1.98
N PRO A 38 -4.97 -13.34 0.83
CA PRO A 38 -3.86 -13.88 0.04
C PRO A 38 -3.05 -12.86 -0.78
N GLU A 39 -3.33 -11.56 -0.69
CA GLU A 39 -2.61 -10.53 -1.47
C GLU A 39 -2.38 -9.26 -0.64
N ILE A 40 -1.31 -9.23 0.16
CA ILE A 40 -0.80 -7.95 0.70
C ILE A 40 -0.27 -7.14 -0.48
N PRO A 41 -0.87 -5.97 -0.81
CA PRO A 41 -0.44 -5.20 -1.96
C PRO A 41 0.99 -4.72 -1.78
N GLU A 42 1.88 -5.11 -2.68
CA GLU A 42 3.27 -4.67 -2.61
C GLU A 42 3.39 -3.14 -2.78
N ASN A 43 4.28 -2.54 -2.01
CA ASN A 43 4.60 -1.13 -2.09
C ASN A 43 5.55 -0.87 -3.28
N CYS A 44 5.41 0.28 -3.93
CA CYS A 44 6.33 0.70 -4.99
C CYS A 44 7.57 1.38 -4.41
N GLY A 45 8.67 1.30 -5.15
CA GLY A 45 9.83 2.18 -4.97
C GLY A 45 9.56 3.59 -5.51
N PRO A 46 10.62 4.40 -5.68
CA PRO A 46 10.51 5.73 -6.28
C PRO A 46 9.80 5.69 -7.65
N PRO A 47 9.01 6.71 -8.01
CA PRO A 47 8.40 6.80 -9.32
C PRO A 47 9.47 6.84 -10.41
N PRO A 48 9.24 6.23 -11.59
CA PRO A 48 10.20 6.26 -12.67
C PRO A 48 10.38 7.68 -13.20
N GLU A 49 11.60 8.01 -13.62
CA GLU A 49 11.86 9.23 -14.37
C GLU A 49 11.26 9.13 -15.78
N ILE A 50 10.80 10.26 -16.32
CA ILE A 50 10.28 10.36 -17.69
C ILE A 50 11.15 11.29 -18.51
N GLU A 51 11.34 10.97 -19.78
CA GLU A 51 12.08 11.84 -20.69
C GLU A 51 11.30 13.14 -20.93
N ASN A 52 12.01 14.28 -20.95
CA ASN A 52 11.42 15.60 -21.23
C ASN A 52 10.30 16.03 -20.27
N GLY A 53 10.33 15.51 -19.05
CA GLY A 53 9.43 15.90 -17.97
C GLY A 53 10.06 15.70 -16.61
N MET A 54 9.30 16.03 -15.57
CA MET A 54 9.72 15.93 -14.18
C MET A 54 8.58 15.46 -13.28
N LEU A 55 8.96 14.80 -12.18
CA LEU A 55 8.07 14.51 -11.06
C LEU A 55 7.75 15.81 -10.32
N ILE A 56 6.47 16.06 -10.05
CA ILE A 56 5.99 17.24 -9.30
C ILE A 56 5.32 16.86 -7.96
N SER A 57 5.12 15.58 -7.71
CA SER A 57 4.71 15.07 -6.40
C SER A 57 5.91 14.96 -5.44
N ARG A 58 5.65 14.56 -4.20
CA ARG A 58 6.70 14.17 -3.23
C ARG A 58 7.68 13.22 -3.92
N ASP A 59 8.95 13.35 -3.62
CA ASP A 59 9.97 12.36 -3.92
C ASP A 59 10.29 11.61 -2.62
N ALA A 60 10.18 10.28 -2.66
CA ALA A 60 10.26 9.41 -1.48
C ALA A 60 10.77 8.04 -1.92
N GLN A 61 11.42 7.34 -1.00
CA GLN A 61 11.99 6.03 -1.30
C GLN A 61 10.94 4.92 -1.45
N GLN A 62 9.73 5.12 -0.90
CA GLN A 62 8.68 4.10 -0.86
C GLN A 62 7.28 4.71 -0.94
N TYR A 63 6.39 4.03 -1.64
CA TYR A 63 4.98 4.40 -1.82
C TYR A 63 4.07 3.22 -1.57
N LEU A 64 2.99 3.44 -0.82
CA LEU A 64 1.96 2.42 -0.62
C LEU A 64 1.26 2.08 -1.94
N SER A 65 0.87 0.82 -2.12
CA SER A 65 -0.03 0.46 -3.22
C SER A 65 -1.29 1.34 -3.20
N GLY A 66 -1.70 1.83 -4.35
CA GLY A 66 -2.75 2.84 -4.52
C GLY A 66 -2.28 4.29 -4.56
N SER A 67 -1.04 4.58 -4.14
CA SER A 67 -0.45 5.93 -4.22
C SER A 67 -0.41 6.49 -5.64
N VAL A 68 -0.45 7.82 -5.77
CA VAL A 68 -0.43 8.52 -7.07
C VAL A 68 0.73 9.51 -7.12
N ALA A 69 1.56 9.37 -8.15
CA ALA A 69 2.63 10.29 -8.50
C ALA A 69 2.15 11.21 -9.64
N PHE A 70 2.56 12.48 -9.59
CA PHE A 70 2.19 13.48 -10.58
C PHE A 70 3.41 13.94 -11.37
N TYR A 71 3.24 14.11 -12.67
CA TYR A 71 4.29 14.54 -13.58
C TYR A 71 3.91 15.81 -14.33
N GLN A 72 4.94 16.52 -14.80
CA GLN A 72 4.80 17.68 -15.68
C GLN A 72 5.84 17.60 -16.80
N CYS A 73 5.42 17.87 -18.03
CA CYS A 73 6.34 17.98 -19.17
C CYS A 73 7.07 19.32 -19.16
N TYR A 74 8.31 19.32 -19.64
CA TYR A 74 9.07 20.54 -19.86
C TYR A 74 8.45 21.39 -20.99
N ARG A 75 8.91 22.64 -21.09
CA ARG A 75 8.46 23.56 -22.14
C ARG A 75 8.67 22.94 -23.52
N LEU A 76 7.72 23.21 -24.43
CA LEU A 76 7.67 22.67 -25.81
C LEU A 76 7.30 21.19 -25.94
N TYR A 77 7.08 20.48 -24.81
CA TYR A 77 6.54 19.13 -24.80
C TYR A 77 5.08 19.11 -24.35
N VAL A 78 4.34 18.11 -24.82
CA VAL A 78 2.94 17.85 -24.48
C VAL A 78 2.85 16.47 -23.88
N MET A 79 2.04 16.38 -22.84
CA MET A 79 1.77 15.12 -22.18
C MET A 79 0.88 14.23 -23.05
N GLU A 80 1.37 13.02 -23.30
CA GLU A 80 0.58 11.91 -23.83
C GLU A 80 0.07 11.06 -22.65
N GLY A 81 -1.26 10.90 -22.58
CA GLY A 81 -1.93 10.22 -21.48
C GLY A 81 -2.26 11.16 -20.31
N THR A 82 -2.37 10.58 -19.11
CA THR A 82 -2.74 11.32 -17.89
C THR A 82 -1.50 11.76 -17.09
N PRO A 83 -1.52 12.91 -16.39
CA PRO A 83 -0.41 13.37 -15.56
C PRO A 83 -0.16 12.54 -14.31
N LYS A 84 -0.81 11.38 -14.19
CA LYS A 84 -0.90 10.57 -12.97
C LYS A 84 -0.36 9.18 -13.25
N ALA A 85 0.68 8.80 -12.52
CA ALA A 85 1.09 7.40 -12.42
C ALA A 85 0.57 6.82 -11.10
N ARG A 86 0.02 5.60 -11.13
CA ARG A 86 -0.51 4.93 -9.93
C ARG A 86 0.35 3.74 -9.56
N CYS A 87 0.72 3.63 -8.28
CA CYS A 87 1.34 2.44 -7.73
C CYS A 87 0.27 1.35 -7.58
N ILE A 88 0.48 0.18 -8.19
CA ILE A 88 -0.40 -0.98 -8.07
C ILE A 88 0.50 -2.21 -7.91
N ASN A 89 0.46 -2.82 -6.72
CA ASN A 89 1.16 -4.06 -6.39
C ASN A 89 2.64 -4.03 -6.81
N GLY A 90 3.39 -3.07 -6.26
CA GLY A 90 4.81 -2.91 -6.51
C GLY A 90 5.18 -2.24 -7.84
N GLN A 91 4.21 -2.01 -8.73
CA GLN A 91 4.46 -1.46 -10.06
C GLN A 91 3.79 -0.12 -10.30
N TRP A 92 4.53 0.82 -10.90
CA TRP A 92 3.97 2.06 -11.41
C TRP A 92 3.24 1.85 -12.73
N ARG A 93 1.96 2.22 -12.78
CA ARG A 93 1.08 2.09 -13.94
C ARG A 93 0.72 3.47 -14.49
N SER A 94 0.46 3.52 -15.79
CA SER A 94 0.03 4.74 -16.51
C SER A 94 1.04 5.90 -16.42
N VAL A 95 2.34 5.57 -16.44
CA VAL A 95 3.43 6.57 -16.49
C VAL A 95 3.31 7.36 -17.80
N PRO A 96 3.18 8.71 -17.77
CA PRO A 96 2.98 9.51 -18.97
C PRO A 96 4.24 9.64 -19.81
N ARG A 97 4.06 10.02 -21.08
CA ARG A 97 5.16 10.40 -21.98
C ARG A 97 5.06 11.87 -22.34
N CYS A 98 6.19 12.51 -22.55
CA CYS A 98 6.25 13.90 -23.00
C CYS A 98 6.73 13.94 -24.46
N LEU A 99 5.82 14.30 -25.37
CA LEU A 99 6.07 14.36 -26.80
C LEU A 99 6.33 15.79 -27.24
N ARG A 100 7.26 16.00 -28.18
CA ARG A 100 7.55 17.34 -28.68
C ARG A 100 6.33 17.89 -29.44
N LYS A 101 5.99 19.17 -29.24
CA LYS A 101 5.01 19.86 -30.09
C LYS A 101 5.56 19.92 -31.52
N CYS A 102 4.84 19.33 -32.47
CA CYS A 102 5.08 19.60 -33.88
C CYS A 102 4.43 20.94 -34.21
N ASN A 103 5.23 21.93 -34.56
CA ASN A 103 4.70 23.18 -35.10
C ASN A 103 4.20 22.91 -36.52
N THR A 104 3.02 23.43 -36.87
CA THR A 104 2.44 23.30 -38.21
C THR A 104 3.04 24.27 -39.22
N ASP A 105 3.98 25.13 -38.79
CA ASP A 105 4.81 25.99 -39.64
C ASP A 105 6.25 25.46 -39.68
N ASP A 106 6.38 24.15 -39.91
CA ASP A 106 7.67 23.50 -40.06
C ASP A 106 7.58 22.74 -41.39
N THR A 107 7.98 23.39 -42.49
CA THR A 107 8.15 22.78 -43.82
C THR A 107 9.25 21.70 -43.86
N LEU A 108 9.66 21.20 -42.69
CA LEU A 108 10.56 20.09 -42.49
C LEU A 108 9.84 19.03 -41.63
N VAL A 109 8.83 18.40 -42.22
CA VAL A 109 8.12 17.19 -41.75
C VAL A 109 9.09 16.06 -41.29
N THR A 110 10.37 16.18 -41.62
CA THR A 110 11.45 15.23 -41.34
C THR A 110 11.91 15.13 -39.87
N LYS A 111 11.45 15.99 -38.94
CA LYS A 111 11.93 15.95 -37.52
C LYS A 111 10.86 15.77 -36.44
N CYS A 112 9.66 15.35 -36.79
CA CYS A 112 8.68 14.84 -35.82
C CYS A 112 8.65 13.30 -35.77
N SER A 113 9.81 12.66 -35.92
CA SER A 113 9.89 11.21 -35.82
C SER A 113 9.86 10.80 -34.35
N ASN A 114 8.69 10.36 -33.88
CA ASN A 114 8.57 9.51 -32.70
C ASN A 114 9.16 8.15 -33.09
N ARG A 115 10.49 7.98 -32.95
CA ARG A 115 11.15 6.69 -33.11
C ARG A 115 11.64 6.18 -31.78
#